data_AF-A0A7W7U4P5-F1
#
_entry.id   AF-A0A7W7U4P5-F1
#
_cell.length_a   1.000
_cell.length_b   1.000
_cell.length_c   1.000
_cell.angle_alpha   90.00
_cell.angle_beta   90.00
_cell.angle_gamma   90.00
#
_symmetry.space_group_name_H-M   'P 1'
#
loop_
_entity.id
_entity.type
_entity.pdbx_description
1 polymer ?
#
loop_
_entity_poly.entity_id
_entity_poly.type
_entity_poly.pdbx_seq_one_letter_code
_entity_poly.pdbx_strand_id
1 'polypeptide(L)'
;MSRVSPMHHQLVPVPIPDAVATLIGRQIPEHVLAAEAEAINLAYNVTLCRAPQYREAREYALADLARANKTLAQYDPRLIVRGAA
;
A
#
# COMPACT_ATOMS: atom_id res chain seq x y z
N MET A 1 -55.59 -13.70 -2.91
CA MET A 1 -54.42 -12.86 -3.23
C MET A 1 -53.42 -13.01 -2.08
N SER A 2 -52.48 -13.95 -2.17
CA SER A 2 -51.45 -14.18 -1.14
C SER A 2 -50.34 -13.15 -1.26
N ARG A 3 -50.09 -12.38 -0.20
CA ARG A 3 -48.92 -11.49 -0.09
C ARG A 3 -47.72 -12.33 0.36
N VAL A 4 -46.69 -12.41 -0.47
CA VAL A 4 -45.38 -12.96 -0.10
C VAL A 4 -44.64 -11.85 0.66
N SER A 5 -44.42 -12.02 1.96
CA SER A 5 -43.59 -11.12 2.75
C SER A 5 -42.10 -11.31 2.38
N PRO A 6 -41.32 -10.24 2.19
CA PRO A 6 -39.89 -10.38 1.94
C PRO A 6 -39.18 -10.91 3.19
N MET A 7 -38.42 -11.99 3.03
CA MET A 7 -37.51 -12.52 4.05
C MET A 7 -36.35 -11.55 4.24
N HIS A 8 -36.50 -10.56 5.12
CA HIS A 8 -35.38 -9.77 5.62
C HIS A 8 -34.43 -10.71 6.37
N HIS A 9 -33.34 -11.13 5.73
CA HIS A 9 -32.24 -11.80 6.42
C HIS A 9 -31.58 -10.79 7.37
N GLN A 10 -32.09 -10.71 8.60
CA GLN A 10 -31.41 -10.03 9.69
C GLN A 10 -30.08 -10.74 9.93
N LEU A 11 -28.99 -10.12 9.50
CA LEU A 11 -27.65 -10.55 9.86
C LEU A 11 -27.52 -10.39 11.38
N VAL A 12 -27.52 -11.52 12.09
CA VAL A 12 -27.26 -11.54 13.52
C VAL A 12 -25.81 -11.09 13.73
N PRO A 13 -25.54 -10.01 14.47
CA PRO A 13 -24.18 -9.58 14.74
C PRO A 13 -23.49 -10.65 15.59
N VAL A 14 -22.54 -11.35 14.99
CA VAL A 14 -21.71 -12.33 15.69
C VAL A 14 -20.54 -11.59 16.33
N PRO A 15 -20.27 -11.76 17.64
CA PRO A 15 -19.15 -11.10 18.28
C PRO A 15 -17.85 -11.54 17.60
N ILE A 16 -17.06 -10.56 17.15
CA ILE A 16 -15.75 -10.79 16.58
C ILE A 16 -14.81 -11.14 17.74
N PRO A 17 -14.06 -12.25 17.67
CA PRO A 17 -13.06 -12.56 18.70
C PRO A 17 -12.03 -11.43 18.84
N ASP A 18 -11.63 -11.08 20.07
CA ASP A 18 -10.73 -9.95 20.34
C ASP A 18 -9.41 -10.02 19.56
N ALA A 19 -8.89 -11.23 19.32
CA ALA A 19 -7.70 -11.43 18.50
C ALA A 19 -7.93 -10.99 17.04
N VAL A 20 -9.11 -11.25 16.48
CA VAL A 20 -9.50 -10.82 15.12
C VAL A 20 -9.74 -9.31 15.10
N ALA A 21 -10.39 -8.74 16.11
CA ALA A 21 -10.55 -7.30 16.26
C ALA A 21 -9.19 -6.59 16.37
N THR A 22 -8.24 -7.18 17.09
CA THR A 22 -6.86 -6.71 17.21
C THR A 22 -6.12 -6.79 15.87
N LEU A 23 -6.31 -7.87 15.11
CA LEU A 23 -5.73 -8.01 13.76
C LEU A 23 -6.32 -7.00 12.76
N ILE A 24 -7.62 -6.74 12.83
CA ILE A 24 -8.29 -5.66 12.06
C ILE A 24 -7.74 -4.29 12.48
N GLY A 25 -7.51 -4.08 13.77
CA GLY A 25 -6.92 -2.86 14.32
C GLY A 25 -5.43 -2.66 14.01
N ARG A 26 -4.70 -3.73 13.64
CA ARG A 26 -3.31 -3.69 13.19
C ARG A 26 -3.16 -3.22 11.73
N GLN A 27 -3.95 -2.23 11.34
CA GLN A 27 -3.85 -1.60 10.02
C GLN A 27 -2.41 -1.19 9.71
N ILE A 28 -2.05 -1.19 8.43
CA ILE A 28 -0.77 -0.64 7.99
C ILE A 28 -0.72 0.83 8.44
N PRO A 29 0.34 1.25 9.16
CA PRO A 29 0.46 2.64 9.61
C PRO A 29 0.43 3.61 8.43
N GLU A 30 -0.21 4.76 8.61
CA GLU A 30 -0.37 5.76 7.54
C GLU A 30 0.96 6.19 6.90
N HIS A 31 2.03 6.33 7.69
CA HIS A 31 3.35 6.68 7.16
C HIS A 31 3.97 5.57 6.28
N VAL A 32 3.59 4.31 6.49
CA VAL A 32 4.01 3.18 5.63
C VAL A 32 3.22 3.21 4.32
N LEU A 33 1.92 3.51 4.37
CA LEU A 33 1.10 3.70 3.16
C LEU A 33 1.58 4.89 2.33
N ALA A 34 1.96 5.99 2.98
CA ALA A 34 2.54 7.15 2.31
C ALA A 34 3.88 6.79 1.63
N ALA A 35 4.75 6.05 2.33
CA ALA A 35 6.01 5.58 1.76
C ALA A 35 5.80 4.62 0.57
N GLU A 36 4.77 3.78 0.60
CA GLU A 36 4.42 2.89 -0.51
C GLU A 36 4.00 3.70 -1.75
N ALA A 37 3.08 4.66 -1.58
CA ALA A 37 2.64 5.52 -2.67
C ALA A 37 3.80 6.32 -3.27
N GLU A 38 4.68 6.86 -2.42
CA GLU A 38 5.89 7.57 -2.84
C GLU A 38 6.84 6.64 -3.62
N ALA A 39 7.13 5.44 -3.10
CA ALA A 39 8.01 4.48 -3.74
C ALA A 39 7.50 4.04 -5.12
N ILE A 40 6.19 3.81 -5.28
CA ILE A 40 5.58 3.47 -6.57
C ILE A 40 5.75 4.61 -7.57
N ASN A 41 5.47 5.85 -7.16
CA ASN A 41 5.62 7.03 -8.03
C ASN A 41 7.08 7.25 -8.44
N LEU A 42 8.02 7.06 -7.52
CA LEU A 42 9.44 7.22 -7.81
C LEU A 42 9.96 6.11 -8.74
N ALA A 43 9.53 4.87 -8.54
CA ALA A 43 9.83 3.77 -9.46
C ALA A 43 9.31 4.07 -10.87
N TYR A 44 8.10 4.65 -10.99
CA TYR A 44 7.58 5.13 -12.27
C TYR A 44 8.45 6.24 -12.88
N ASN A 45 8.85 7.25 -12.10
CA ASN A 45 9.70 8.35 -12.57
C ASN A 45 11.05 7.86 -13.09
N VAL A 46 11.68 6.88 -12.42
CA VAL A 46 12.90 6.23 -12.92
C VAL A 46 12.69 5.65 -14.32
N THR A 47 11.51 5.09 -14.59
CA THR A 47 11.18 4.54 -15.92
C THR A 47 11.00 5.61 -16.99
N LEU A 48 10.74 6.87 -16.63
CA LEU A 48 10.63 7.99 -17.58
C LEU A 48 12.00 8.56 -17.95
N CYS A 49 12.96 8.51 -17.05
CA CYS A 49 14.29 9.08 -17.21
C CYS A 49 15.28 8.14 -17.93
N ARG A 50 14.96 7.69 -19.15
CA ARG A 50 15.77 6.68 -19.87
C ARG A 50 16.94 7.24 -20.68
N ALA A 51 16.85 8.50 -21.08
CA ALA A 51 17.84 9.11 -21.97
C ALA A 51 18.95 9.82 -21.17
N PRO A 52 20.19 9.93 -21.71
CA PRO A 52 21.34 10.46 -20.97
C PRO A 52 21.14 11.87 -20.39
N GLN A 53 20.36 12.71 -21.07
CA GLN A 53 20.05 14.07 -20.60
C GLN A 53 19.22 14.09 -19.30
N TYR A 54 18.57 12.97 -18.93
CA TYR A 54 17.78 12.85 -17.69
C TYR A 54 18.54 12.13 -16.57
N ARG A 55 19.85 11.95 -16.71
CA ARG A 55 20.66 11.21 -15.73
C ARG A 55 20.52 11.76 -14.31
N GLU A 56 20.61 13.07 -14.15
CA GLU A 56 20.49 13.71 -12.83
C GLU A 56 19.09 13.48 -12.23
N ALA A 57 18.03 13.68 -13.01
CA ALA A 57 16.66 13.41 -12.56
C ALA A 57 16.45 11.93 -12.17
N ARG A 58 17.08 11.00 -12.90
CA ARG A 58 17.07 9.58 -12.56
C ARG A 58 17.79 9.30 -11.24
N GLU A 59 18.95 9.93 -11.01
CA GLU A 59 19.73 9.78 -9.77
C GLU A 59 18.95 10.32 -8.56
N TYR A 60 18.26 11.46 -8.69
CA TYR A 60 17.35 11.96 -7.65
C TYR A 60 16.21 10.98 -7.36
N ALA A 61 15.51 10.51 -8.39
CA ALA A 61 14.40 9.57 -8.22
C ALA A 61 14.83 8.25 -7.57
N LEU A 62 16.04 7.75 -7.91
CA LEU A 62 16.62 6.56 -7.29
C LEU A 62 16.98 6.79 -5.81
N ALA A 63 17.54 7.96 -5.47
CA ALA A 63 17.88 8.30 -4.09
C ALA A 63 16.63 8.41 -3.21
N ASP A 64 15.58 9.04 -3.72
CA ASP A 64 14.30 9.17 -3.01
C ASP A 64 13.62 7.80 -2.89
N LEU A 65 13.69 6.96 -3.93
CA LEU A 65 13.13 5.59 -3.89
C LEU A 65 13.82 4.77 -2.79
N ALA A 66 15.14 4.89 -2.66
CA ALA A 66 15.89 4.24 -1.60
C ALA A 66 15.46 4.73 -0.20
N ARG A 67 15.14 6.02 -0.06
CA ARG A 67 14.65 6.59 1.20
C ARG A 67 13.27 6.04 1.57
N ALA A 68 12.31 6.03 0.64
CA ALA A 68 10.98 5.47 0.86
C ALA A 68 11.04 3.97 1.20
N ASN A 69 11.86 3.21 0.45
CA ASN A 69 12.09 1.79 0.70
C ASN A 69 12.68 1.49 2.08
N LYS A 70 13.41 2.43 2.71
CA LYS A 70 13.88 2.25 4.09
C LYS A 70 12.72 2.14 5.07
N THR A 71 11.70 2.99 4.93
CA THR A 71 10.49 2.94 5.75
C THR A 71 9.74 1.63 5.53
N LEU A 72 9.59 1.21 4.26
CA LEU A 72 8.92 -0.05 3.91
C LEU A 72 9.67 -1.25 4.49
N ALA A 73 11.01 -1.28 4.35
CA ALA A 73 11.84 -2.36 4.86
C ALA A 73 11.83 -2.47 6.38
N GLN A 74 11.70 -1.36 7.10
CA GLN A 74 11.55 -1.35 8.56
C GLN A 74 10.23 -1.96 9.01
N TYR A 75 9.16 -1.81 8.22
CA TYR A 75 7.85 -2.40 8.52
C TYR A 75 7.77 -3.86 8.08
N ASP A 76 8.05 -4.14 6.81
CA ASP A 76 8.15 -5.48 6.24
C ASP A 76 9.02 -5.46 4.96
N PRO A 77 10.17 -6.17 4.93
CA PRO A 77 11.06 -6.22 3.77
C PRO A 77 10.41 -6.68 2.46
N ARG A 78 9.28 -7.39 2.53
CA ARG A 78 8.53 -7.83 1.34
C ARG A 78 7.82 -6.67 0.63
N LEU A 79 7.69 -5.51 1.28
CA LEU A 79 7.06 -4.31 0.71
C LEU A 79 8.03 -3.44 -0.10
N ILE A 80 9.32 -3.77 -0.15
CA ILE A 80 10.32 -2.99 -0.91
C ILE A 80 9.93 -2.95 -2.40
N VAL A 81 9.82 -1.74 -2.94
CA VAL A 81 9.55 -1.50 -4.36
C VAL A 81 10.86 -1.48 -5.14
N ARG A 82 10.93 -2.29 -6.20
CA ARG A 82 12.10 -2.31 -7.09
C ARG A 82 11.90 -1.30 -8.21
N GLY A 83 12.89 -0.42 -8.41
CA GLY A 83 12.95 0.41 -9.61
C GLY A 83 13.17 -0.47 -10.84
N ALA A 84 12.62 -0.07 -12.00
CA ALA A 84 12.93 -0.75 -13.25
C ALA A 84 14.44 -0.62 -13.54
N ALA A 85 15.11 -1.76 -13.70
CA ALA A 85 16.50 -1.83 -14.12
C ALA A 85 16.66 -1.42 -15.58
#